data_AF-A0A960TSB8-F1
#
_entry.id   AF-A0A960TSB8-F1
#
_cell.length_a   1.000
_cell.length_b   1.000
_cell.length_c   1.000
_cell.angle_alpha   90.00
_cell.angle_beta   90.00
_cell.angle_gamma   90.00
#
_symmetry.space_group_name_H-M   'P 1'
#
loop_
_entity.id
_entity.type
_entity.pdbx_description
1 polymer ?
#
loop_
_entity_poly.entity_id
_entity_poly.type
_entity_poly.pdbx_seq_one_letter_code
_entity_poly.pdbx_strand_id
1 'polypeptide(L)' 'EPSAGQIVMAPGFISERCAERGWHPEDEVAMLTAHGLLHLLGWDHEDAGQRRAMRARETVLLEACGRRHPMRDEEDA' A
#
# COMPACT_ATOMS: atom_id res chain seq x y z
N GLU A 1 17.33 -18.34 -10.53
CA GLU A 1 17.18 -17.15 -9.67
C GLU A 1 16.00 -17.34 -8.72
N PRO A 2 16.17 -17.27 -7.39
CA PRO A 2 15.04 -17.32 -6.47
C PRO A 2 14.25 -16.01 -6.56
N SER A 3 12.95 -16.08 -6.86
CA SER A 3 12.06 -14.91 -6.80
C SER A 3 11.48 -14.75 -5.39
N ALA A 4 11.45 -13.54 -4.85
CA ALA A 4 10.81 -13.25 -3.56
C ALA A 4 9.28 -13.47 -3.56
N GLY A 5 8.67 -13.53 -4.75
CA GLY A 5 7.23 -13.75 -4.95
C GLY A 5 6.70 -12.94 -6.13
N GLN A 6 5.37 -12.82 -6.22
CA GLN A 6 4.68 -12.06 -7.26
C GLN A 6 3.63 -11.14 -6.63
N ILE A 7 3.51 -9.93 -7.17
CA ILE A 7 2.43 -8.99 -6.84
C ILE A 7 1.53 -8.93 -8.07
N VAL A 8 0.26 -9.29 -7.90
CA VAL A 8 -0.74 -9.28 -8.97
C VAL A 8 -1.73 -8.16 -8.67
N MET A 9 -1.94 -7.29 -9.65
CA MET A 9 -2.84 -6.14 -9.54
C MET A 9 -3.95 -6.23 -10.58
N ALA A 10 -5.18 -5.89 -10.18
CA ALA A 10 -6.34 -5.84 -11.05
C ALA A 10 -6.67 -4.39 -11.43
N PRO A 11 -6.46 -3.95 -12.68
CA PRO A 11 -6.66 -2.55 -13.06
C PRO A 11 -8.10 -2.04 -12.89
N GLY A 12 -9.10 -2.92 -13.09
CA GLY A 12 -10.50 -2.59 -12.84
C GLY A 12 -10.76 -2.22 -11.38
N PHE A 13 -10.25 -3.03 -10.45
CA PHE A 13 -10.33 -2.78 -9.01
C PHE A 13 -9.65 -1.46 -8.60
N ILE A 14 -8.46 -1.20 -9.13
CA ILE A 14 -7.73 0.06 -8.89
C ILE A 14 -8.56 1.26 -9.37
N SER A 15 -9.15 1.14 -10.56
CA SER A 15 -9.96 2.23 -11.15
C SER A 15 -11.22 2.51 -10.34
N GLU A 16 -11.94 1.47 -9.93
CA GLU A 16 -13.13 1.58 -9.07
C GLU A 16 -12.78 2.24 -7.74
N ARG A 17 -11.74 1.76 -7.05
CA ARG A 17 -11.32 2.32 -5.77
C ARG A 17 -10.87 3.78 -5.88
N CYS A 18 -10.14 4.14 -6.94
CA CYS A 18 -9.73 5.52 -7.20
C CYS A 18 -10.94 6.43 -7.44
N ALA A 19 -11.96 5.95 -8.17
CA ALA A 19 -13.19 6.70 -8.40
C ALA A 19 -13.98 6.91 -7.09
N GLU A 20 -14.05 5.90 -6.22
CA GLU A 20 -14.74 5.99 -4.93
C GLU A 20 -14.04 6.94 -3.95
N ARG A 21 -12.70 6.90 -3.91
CA ARG A 21 -11.89 7.64 -2.92
C ARG A 21 -11.37 8.99 -3.42
N GLY A 22 -11.51 9.29 -4.71
CA GLY A 22 -10.95 10.49 -5.33
C GLY A 22 -9.42 10.47 -5.39
N TRP A 23 -8.80 9.29 -5.42
CA TRP A 23 -7.34 9.13 -5.47
C TRP A 23 -6.82 9.09 -6.90
N HIS A 24 -5.55 9.45 -7.08
CA HIS A 24 -4.89 9.28 -8.37
C HIS A 24 -4.48 7.81 -8.58
N PRO A 25 -4.71 7.21 -9.77
CA PRO A 25 -4.37 5.80 -10.02
C PRO A 25 -2.91 5.45 -9.72
N GLU A 26 -1.99 6.38 -9.96
CA GLU A 26 -0.58 6.15 -9.67
C GLU A 26 -0.29 5.99 -8.16
N ASP A 27 -1.03 6.70 -7.31
CA ASP A 27 -0.83 6.62 -5.86
C ASP A 27 -1.40 5.31 -5.32
N GLU A 28 -2.52 4.84 -5.87
CA GLU A 28 -3.09 3.53 -5.55
C GLU A 28 -2.15 2.40 -5.99
N VAL A 29 -1.60 2.46 -7.20
CA VAL A 29 -0.61 1.49 -7.69
C VAL A 29 0.64 1.47 -6.81
N ALA A 30 1.16 2.64 -6.44
CA ALA A 30 2.34 2.73 -5.58
C ALA A 30 2.07 2.15 -4.19
N MET A 31 0.90 2.45 -3.61
CA MET A 31 0.48 1.92 -2.31
C MET A 31 0.33 0.40 -2.38
N LEU A 32 -0.41 -0.15 -3.35
CA LEU A 32 -0.58 -1.60 -3.52
C LEU A 32 0.75 -2.31 -3.77
N THR A 33 1.69 -1.66 -4.46
CA THR A 33 3.04 -2.20 -4.68
C THR A 33 3.82 -2.27 -3.37
N ALA A 34 3.84 -1.18 -2.59
CA ALA A 34 4.52 -1.15 -1.29
C ALA A 34 3.90 -2.16 -0.31
N HIS A 35 2.57 -2.24 -0.27
CA HIS A 35 1.80 -3.17 0.53
C HIS A 35 2.10 -4.63 0.16
N GLY A 36 2.02 -4.97 -1.13
CA GLY A 36 2.33 -6.31 -1.64
C GLY A 36 3.78 -6.71 -1.36
N LEU A 37 4.73 -5.78 -1.51
CA LEU A 37 6.14 -6.03 -1.17
C LEU A 37 6.32 -6.34 0.31
N LEU A 38 5.66 -5.60 1.20
CA LEU A 38 5.73 -5.84 2.63
C LEU A 38 5.17 -7.22 3.01
N HIS A 39 4.07 -7.65 2.38
CA HIS A 39 3.57 -9.02 2.55
C HIS A 39 4.58 -10.08 2.09
N LEU A 40 5.25 -9.89 0.95
CA LEU A 40 6.31 -10.80 0.49
C LEU A 40 7.50 -10.85 1.46
N LEU A 41 7.74 -9.78 2.21
CA LEU A 41 8.77 -9.69 3.25
C LEU A 41 8.30 -10.20 4.63
N GLY A 42 7.09 -10.75 4.73
CA GLY A 42 6.55 -11.33 5.96
C GLY A 42 5.90 -10.33 6.93
N TRP A 43 5.61 -9.11 6.47
CA TRP A 43 4.78 -8.17 7.22
C TRP A 43 3.30 -8.53 7.06
N ASP A 44 2.53 -8.28 8.11
CA ASP A 44 1.09 -8.48 8.09
C ASP A 44 0.38 -7.41 8.92
N HIS A 45 -0.94 -7.46 8.90
CA HIS A 45 -1.85 -6.43 9.38
C HIS A 45 -3.20 -6.99 9.88
N GLU A 46 -3.21 -8.24 10.36
CA GLU A 46 -4.41 -8.90 10.90
C GLU A 46 -4.89 -8.25 12.21
N ASP A 47 -3.97 -7.85 13.09
CA ASP A 47 -4.26 -7.12 14.32
C ASP A 47 -3.91 -5.62 14.25
N ALA A 48 -4.35 -4.86 15.27
CA ALA A 48 -4.18 -3.41 15.29
C ALA A 48 -2.71 -2.96 15.46
N GLY A 49 -1.89 -3.72 16.19
CA GLY A 49 -0.46 -3.45 16.34
C GLY A 49 0.30 -3.74 15.06
N GLN A 50 0.00 -4.87 14.42
CA GLN A 50 0.51 -5.24 13.10
C GLN A 50 0.16 -4.19 12.04
N ARG A 51 -1.12 -3.78 11.95
CA ARG A 51 -1.56 -2.70 11.06
C ARG A 51 -0.72 -1.44 11.22
N ARG A 52 -0.59 -0.93 12.45
CA ARG A 52 0.22 0.28 12.70
C ARG A 52 1.67 0.10 12.28
N ALA A 53 2.27 -1.05 12.58
CA ALA A 53 3.65 -1.32 12.23
C ALA A 53 3.88 -1.45 10.71
N MET A 54 2.93 -2.04 9.98
CA MET A 54 2.97 -2.17 8.52
C MET A 54 2.71 -0.82 7.84
N ARG A 55 1.71 -0.06 8.29
CA ARG A 55 1.41 1.29 7.76
C ARG A 55 2.57 2.27 7.91
N ALA A 56 3.27 2.23 9.04
CA ALA A 56 4.46 3.04 9.24
C ALA A 56 5.54 2.73 8.17
N ARG A 57 5.65 1.47 7.74
CA ARG A 57 6.58 1.06 6.68
C ARG A 57 6.10 1.42 5.29
N GLU A 58 4.81 1.26 5.01
CA GLU A 58 4.20 1.73 3.77
C GLU A 58 4.46 3.23 3.58
N THR A 59 4.33 4.02 4.65
CA THR A 59 4.63 5.46 4.63
C THR A 59 6.07 5.73 4.26
N VAL A 60 7.04 5.07 4.92
CA VAL A 60 8.47 5.24 4.61
C VAL A 60 8.79 4.87 3.15
N LEU A 61 8.23 3.78 2.63
CA LEU A 61 8.46 3.34 1.26
C LEU A 61 7.86 4.32 0.23
N LEU A 62 6.66 4.82 0.47
CA LEU A 62 6.02 5.80 -0.41
C LEU A 62 6.77 7.13 -0.40
N GLU A 63 7.17 7.61 0.78
CA GLU A 63 7.96 8.84 0.91
C GLU A 63 9.31 8.74 0.20
N ALA A 64 9.98 7.59 0.27
CA ALA A 64 11.21 7.32 -0.48
C ALA A 64 11.02 7.38 -2.01
N CYS A 65 9.80 7.14 -2.49
CA CYS A 65 9.40 7.27 -3.89
C CYS A 65 8.80 8.65 -4.23
N GLY A 66 8.84 9.62 -3.31
CA GLY A 66 8.26 10.95 -3.51
C GLY A 66 6.73 10.97 -3.52
N ARG A 67 6.08 9.95 -2.96
CA ARG A 67 4.62 9.83 -2.86
C ARG A 67 4.16 9.92 -1.40
N ARG A 68 2.91 10.33 -1.19
CA ARG A 68 2.28 10.38 0.13
C ARG A 68 1.39 9.16 0.32
N HIS A 69 1.36 8.62 1.54
CA HIS A 69 0.45 7.54 1.89
C HIS A 69 -1.01 8.01 1.84
N PRO A 70 -1.89 7.43 0.99
CA PRO A 70 -3.23 7.96 0.75
C PRO A 70 -4.18 7.74 1.93
N MET A 71 -3.93 6.74 2.80
CA MET A 71 -4.71 6.52 4.04
C MET A 71 -4.08 7.15 5.28
N ARG A 72 -3.06 8.00 5.15
CA ARG A 72 -2.40 8.60 6.32
C ARG A 72 -3.38 9.43 7.15
N ASP A 73 -4.27 10.14 6.47
CA ASP A 73 -5.18 11.09 7.11
C ASP A 73 -6.41 10.41 7.74
N GLU A 74 -6.66 9.12 7.46
CA GLU A 74 -7.76 8.33 8.06
C GLU A 74 -7.44 7.82 9.48
N GLU A 75 -6.16 7.83 9.89
CA GLU A 75 -5.72 7.45 11.24
C GLU A 75 -5.57 8.66 12.19
N ASP A 76 -5.40 9.87 11.63
CA ASP A 76 -5.33 11.13 12.39
C ASP A 76 -6.73 11.73 12.66
N ALA A 77 -7.79 11.12 12.15
CA ALA A 77 -9.20 11.51 12.29
C ALA A 77 -9.96 10.60 13.29
#